data_AF-A0A538HP74-F1
#
_entry.id   AF-A0A538HP74-F1
#
_cell.length_a   1.000
_cell.length_b   1.000
_cell.length_c   1.000
_cell.angle_alpha   90.00
_cell.angle_beta   90.00
_cell.angle_gamma   90.00
#
_symmetry.space_group_name_H-M   'P 1'
#
loop_
_entity.id
_entity.type
_entity.pdbx_description
1 polymer ?
#
loop_
_entity_poly.entity_id
_entity_poly.type
_entity_poly.pdbx_seq_one_letter_code
_entity_poly.pdbx_strand_id
1 'polypeptide(L)'
;MSERLRFAHQFHPVVAYGDAIGNDAFELQRMFWSSGVRSDLFAWEAKPEVRGLVRDWKDLERVTSRDGLLLVHHSMGNDVVSDVAKLPVRKAVVYHNITPAKYFEGLNEHA
;
A
#
# COMPACT_ATOMS: atom_id res chain seq x y z
N MET A 1 -13.51 -11.13 -22.15
CA MET A 1 -12.97 -9.76 -22.15
C MET A 1 -12.48 -9.47 -20.75
N SER A 2 -11.24 -9.00 -20.56
CA SER A 2 -10.74 -8.60 -19.24
C SER A 2 -11.53 -7.37 -18.76
N GLU A 3 -12.11 -7.42 -17.57
CA GLU A 3 -12.77 -6.26 -16.96
C GLU A 3 -11.75 -5.13 -16.72
N ARG A 4 -12.08 -3.92 -17.17
CA ARG A 4 -11.22 -2.75 -16.95
C ARG A 4 -11.34 -2.29 -15.50
N LEU A 5 -10.21 -2.13 -14.82
CA LEU A 5 -10.18 -1.60 -13.45
C LEU A 5 -10.72 -0.16 -13.42
N ARG A 6 -11.67 0.11 -12.53
CA ARG A 6 -12.14 1.46 -12.21
C ARG A 6 -11.22 2.14 -11.20
N PHE A 7 -10.63 1.36 -10.29
CA PHE A 7 -9.62 1.85 -9.36
C PHE A 7 -8.52 0.83 -9.09
N ALA A 8 -7.34 1.37 -8.78
CA ALA A 8 -6.16 0.67 -8.28
C ALA A 8 -5.62 1.51 -7.11
N HIS A 9 -6.25 1.35 -5.94
CA HIS A 9 -5.85 2.03 -4.71
C HIS A 9 -4.62 1.38 -4.12
N GLN A 10 -3.88 2.09 -3.28
CA GLN A 10 -2.62 1.59 -2.74
C GLN A 10 -2.56 1.82 -1.24
N PHE A 11 -1.95 0.89 -0.52
CA PHE A 11 -1.73 0.98 0.91
C PHE A 11 -0.26 0.69 1.24
N HIS A 12 0.31 1.52 2.10
CA HIS A 12 1.57 1.28 2.80
C HIS A 12 1.47 1.84 4.23
N PRO A 13 2.06 1.19 5.25
CA PRO A 13 1.90 1.63 6.64
C PRO A 13 2.36 3.07 6.89
N VAL A 14 3.50 3.46 6.30
CA VAL A 14 4.07 4.80 6.44
C VAL A 14 4.42 5.36 5.07
N VAL A 15 3.83 6.49 4.66
CA VAL A 15 4.19 7.14 3.40
C VAL A 15 5.02 8.39 3.69
N ALA A 16 6.21 8.46 3.09
CA ALA A 16 7.12 9.58 3.18
C ALA A 16 7.50 10.09 1.78
N TYR A 17 7.92 11.35 1.69
CA TYR A 17 8.52 11.87 0.46
C TYR A 17 9.98 11.39 0.36
N GLY A 18 10.38 10.91 -0.82
CA GLY A 18 11.77 10.58 -1.11
C GLY A 18 12.25 9.21 -0.60
N ASP A 19 11.40 8.44 0.08
CA ASP A 19 11.70 7.04 0.40
C ASP A 19 11.37 6.12 -0.80
N ALA A 20 11.91 4.89 -0.76
CA ALA A 20 11.79 3.98 -1.90
C ALA A 20 10.32 3.59 -2.18
N ILE A 21 9.53 3.30 -1.13
CA ILE A 21 8.16 2.82 -1.30
C ILE A 21 7.19 3.95 -1.62
N GLY A 22 7.32 5.12 -0.99
CA GLY A 22 6.52 6.29 -1.31
C GLY A 22 6.74 6.73 -2.74
N ASN A 23 7.99 6.80 -3.21
CA ASN A 23 8.29 7.13 -4.61
C ASN A 23 7.65 6.12 -5.59
N ASP A 24 7.75 4.82 -5.33
CA ASP A 24 7.09 3.78 -6.12
C ASP A 24 5.56 3.97 -6.16
N ALA A 25 4.94 4.19 -4.99
CA ALA A 25 3.50 4.40 -4.88
C ALA A 25 3.03 5.66 -5.63
N PHE A 26 3.80 6.76 -5.58
CA PHE A 26 3.51 7.98 -6.32
C PHE A 26 3.67 7.81 -7.83
N GLU A 27 4.68 7.08 -8.30
CA GLU A 27 4.83 6.78 -9.73
C GLU A 27 3.70 5.88 -10.25
N LEU A 28 3.35 4.82 -9.52
CA LEU A 28 2.21 3.97 -9.86
C LEU A 28 0.90 4.76 -9.88
N GLN A 29 0.70 5.66 -8.92
CA GLN A 29 -0.47 6.54 -8.88
C GLN A 29 -0.56 7.39 -10.15
N ARG A 30 0.54 8.02 -10.57
CA ARG A 30 0.60 8.80 -11.82
C ARG A 30 0.29 7.93 -13.04
N MET A 31 0.84 6.71 -13.10
CA MET A 31 0.57 5.77 -14.19
C MET A 31 -0.92 5.38 -14.24
N PHE A 32 -1.54 5.07 -13.10
CA PHE A 32 -2.97 4.75 -13.03
C PHE A 32 -3.83 5.92 -13.49
N TRP A 33 -3.54 7.14 -13.02
CA TRP A 33 -4.26 8.34 -13.47
C TRP A 33 -4.15 8.52 -14.98
N SER A 34 -2.98 8.33 -15.58
CA SER A 34 -2.77 8.45 -17.02
C SER A 34 -3.59 7.44 -17.87
N SER A 35 -4.01 6.33 -17.26
CA SER A 35 -4.82 5.28 -17.90
C SER A 35 -6.34 5.38 -17.61
N GLY A 36 -6.75 6.43 -16.88
CA GLY A 36 -8.14 6.64 -16.45
C GLY A 36 -8.57 5.76 -15.27
N VAL A 37 -7.61 5.24 -14.49
CA VAL A 37 -7.85 4.42 -13.30
C VAL A 37 -7.64 5.28 -12.05
N ARG A 38 -8.63 5.32 -11.15
CA ARG A 38 -8.48 6.07 -9.89
C ARG A 38 -7.46 5.37 -8.97
N SER A 39 -6.54 6.14 -8.40
CA SER A 39 -5.57 5.62 -7.44
C SER A 39 -5.41 6.60 -6.27
N ASP A 40 -5.96 6.23 -5.12
CA ASP A 40 -5.80 6.94 -3.85
C ASP A 40 -4.73 6.19 -3.04
N LEU A 41 -3.92 6.91 -2.28
CA LEU A 41 -2.95 6.35 -1.34
C LEU A 41 -3.54 6.35 0.08
N PHE A 42 -3.36 5.24 0.78
CA PHE A 42 -3.83 5.04 2.15
C PHE A 42 -2.66 4.66 3.06
N ALA A 43 -2.59 5.23 4.25
CA ALA A 43 -1.55 4.91 5.21
C ALA A 43 -2.02 5.00 6.67
N TRP A 44 -1.30 4.32 7.56
CA TRP A 44 -1.42 4.54 9.00
C TRP A 44 -0.78 5.87 9.38
N GLU A 45 0.39 6.16 8.81
CA GLU A 45 1.09 7.42 9.00
C GLU A 45 1.48 8.03 7.65
N ALA A 46 1.22 9.33 7.49
CA ALA A 46 1.77 10.12 6.40
C ALA A 46 2.67 11.22 6.97
N LYS A 47 3.91 11.28 6.48
CA LYS A 47 4.86 12.33 6.88
C LYS A 47 4.36 13.71 6.44
N PRO A 48 4.71 14.80 7.15
CA PRO A 48 4.13 16.12 6.96
C PRO A 48 4.09 16.60 5.50
N GLU A 49 5.14 16.30 4.73
CA GLU A 49 5.34 16.72 3.34
C GLU A 49 4.31 16.12 2.38
N VAL A 50 3.77 14.95 2.70
CA VAL A 50 2.87 14.17 1.84
C VAL A 50 1.49 13.96 2.44
N ARG A 51 1.24 14.49 3.66
CA ARG A 51 -0.01 14.27 4.39
C ARG A 51 -1.26 14.69 3.61
N GLY A 52 -1.17 15.73 2.78
CA GLY A 52 -2.29 16.18 1.93
C GLY A 52 -2.61 15.25 0.75
N LEU A 53 -1.74 14.28 0.44
CA LEU A 53 -1.87 13.35 -0.68
C LEU A 53 -2.31 11.95 -0.23
N VAL A 54 -2.33 11.70 1.07
CA VAL A 54 -2.52 10.37 1.66
C VAL A 54 -3.72 10.37 2.58
N ARG A 55 -4.58 9.38 2.41
CA ARG A 55 -5.79 9.18 3.20
C ARG A 55 -5.50 8.27 4.40
N ASP A 56 -6.29 8.41 5.45
CA ASP A 56 -6.23 7.49 6.60
C ASP A 56 -6.63 6.08 6.15
N TRP A 57 -5.85 5.07 6.52
CA TRP A 57 -6.12 3.67 6.14
C TRP A 57 -7.51 3.16 6.56
N LYS A 58 -8.13 3.72 7.59
CA LYS A 58 -9.49 3.34 8.02
C LYS A 58 -10.54 3.69 6.96
N ASP A 59 -10.25 4.65 6.07
CA ASP A 59 -11.14 4.94 4.94
C ASP A 59 -11.23 3.77 3.94
N LEU A 60 -10.32 2.79 4.00
CA LEU A 60 -10.38 1.58 3.17
C LEU A 60 -11.64 0.74 3.45
N GLU A 61 -12.25 0.84 4.64
CA GLU A 61 -13.52 0.17 4.95
C GLU A 61 -14.66 0.62 4.00
N ARG A 62 -14.55 1.82 3.43
CA ARG A 62 -15.50 2.39 2.47
C ARG A 62 -15.24 1.92 1.03
N VAL A 63 -14.10 1.26 0.78
CA VAL A 63 -13.71 0.76 -0.54
C VAL A 63 -14.33 -0.62 -0.76
N THR A 64 -15.27 -0.71 -1.69
CA THR A 64 -15.97 -1.96 -2.02
C THR A 64 -15.42 -2.59 -3.29
N SER A 65 -15.62 -3.91 -3.44
CA SER A 65 -14.83 -4.79 -4.30
C SER A 65 -15.13 -4.74 -5.79
N ARG A 66 -16.28 -4.21 -6.22
CA ARG A 66 -16.66 -4.27 -7.64
C ARG A 66 -15.71 -3.41 -8.47
N ASP A 67 -15.06 -4.06 -9.43
CA ASP A 67 -14.23 -3.47 -10.48
C ASP A 67 -12.96 -2.74 -10.01
N GLY A 68 -12.44 -3.04 -8.82
CA GLY A 68 -11.19 -2.43 -8.33
C GLY A 68 -10.23 -3.37 -7.63
N LEU A 69 -9.04 -2.85 -7.32
CA LEU A 69 -7.91 -3.55 -6.71
C LEU A 69 -7.25 -2.65 -5.65
N LEU A 70 -6.79 -3.25 -4.55
CA LEU A 70 -5.90 -2.63 -3.57
C LEU A 70 -4.49 -3.22 -3.70
N LEU A 71 -3.51 -2.39 -4.03
CA LEU A 71 -2.09 -2.72 -4.00
C LEU A 71 -1.59 -2.55 -2.57
N VAL A 72 -1.09 -3.63 -1.97
CA VAL A 72 -0.52 -3.62 -0.62
C VAL A 72 0.99 -3.68 -0.75
N HIS A 73 1.65 -2.55 -0.51
CA HIS A 73 3.10 -2.49 -0.50
C HIS A 73 3.61 -3.09 0.81
N HIS A 74 4.25 -4.24 0.73
CA HIS A 74 4.77 -4.96 1.89
C HIS A 74 6.29 -4.88 1.91
N SER A 75 6.82 -4.04 2.81
CA SER A 75 8.24 -3.74 2.97
C SER A 75 8.73 -3.90 4.42
N MET A 76 7.81 -4.01 5.37
CA MET A 76 8.10 -4.05 6.81
C MET A 76 6.95 -4.67 7.60
N GLY A 77 7.27 -5.13 8.81
CA GLY A 77 6.26 -5.48 9.80
C GLY A 77 5.46 -4.26 10.26
N ASN A 78 4.16 -4.44 10.47
CA ASN A 78 3.26 -3.44 11.06
C ASN A 78 1.97 -4.11 11.52
N ASP A 79 1.32 -3.52 12.54
CA ASP A 79 0.12 -4.10 13.16
C ASP A 79 -1.13 -4.01 12.28
N VAL A 80 -1.11 -3.14 11.27
CA VAL A 80 -2.29 -2.74 10.49
C VAL A 80 -2.52 -3.63 9.27
N VAL A 81 -1.46 -4.25 8.73
CA VAL A 81 -1.57 -5.13 7.55
C VAL A 81 -2.53 -6.28 7.77
N SER A 82 -2.59 -6.83 8.98
CA SER A 82 -3.53 -7.90 9.34
C SER A 82 -4.99 -7.46 9.20
N ASP A 83 -5.31 -6.20 9.49
CA ASP A 83 -6.66 -5.66 9.34
C ASP A 83 -6.96 -5.30 7.89
N VAL A 84 -6.00 -4.70 7.19
CA VAL A 84 -6.11 -4.44 5.74
C VAL A 84 -6.33 -5.74 4.95
N ALA A 85 -5.67 -6.84 5.35
CA ALA A 85 -5.82 -8.14 4.71
C ALA A 85 -7.25 -8.69 4.80
N LYS A 86 -7.97 -8.41 5.90
CA LYS A 86 -9.36 -8.87 6.14
C LYS A 86 -10.40 -8.12 5.33
N LEU A 87 -10.09 -6.93 4.81
CA LEU A 87 -11.05 -6.10 4.07
C LEU A 87 -11.62 -6.85 2.85
N PRO A 88 -12.89 -6.66 2.47
CA PRO A 88 -13.50 -7.43 1.38
C PRO A 88 -13.13 -6.94 -0.03
N VAL A 89 -12.02 -6.21 -0.21
CA VAL A 89 -11.52 -5.76 -1.52
C VAL A 89 -10.55 -6.77 -2.14
N ARG A 90 -10.49 -6.87 -3.48
CA ARG A 90 -9.45 -7.62 -4.18
C ARG A 90 -8.08 -6.99 -3.91
N LYS A 91 -7.05 -7.81 -3.71
CA LYS A 91 -5.72 -7.33 -3.32
C LYS A 91 -4.63 -7.91 -4.23
N ALA A 92 -3.61 -7.11 -4.47
CA ALA A 92 -2.33 -7.55 -5.01
C ALA A 92 -1.23 -7.09 -4.05
N VAL A 93 -0.23 -7.95 -3.82
CA VAL A 93 0.90 -7.60 -2.94
C VAL A 93 2.05 -7.10 -3.80
N VAL A 94 2.57 -5.93 -3.46
CA VAL A 94 3.83 -5.39 -4.00
C VAL A 94 4.90 -5.64 -2.93
N TYR A 95 5.71 -6.69 -3.13
CA TYR A 95 6.71 -7.10 -2.16
C TYR A 95 8.03 -6.36 -2.38
N HIS A 96 8.54 -5.70 -1.34
CA HIS A 96 9.75 -4.86 -1.39
C HIS A 96 10.94 -5.52 -0.69
N ASN A 97 11.32 -6.73 -1.12
CA ASN A 97 12.59 -7.41 -0.78
C ASN A 97 13.01 -7.36 0.71
N ILE A 98 12.10 -7.78 1.59
CA ILE A 98 12.36 -7.84 3.03
C ILE A 98 13.42 -8.91 3.30
N THR A 99 14.49 -8.55 4.01
CA THR A 99 15.54 -9.51 4.38
C THR A 99 14.95 -10.58 5.31
N PRO A 100 15.03 -11.88 4.96
CA PRO A 100 14.47 -12.95 5.79
C PRO A 100 15.05 -12.97 7.22
N ALA A 101 14.18 -13.24 8.20
CA ALA A 101 14.51 -13.29 9.64
C ALA A 101 15.73 -14.15 9.98
N LYS A 102 15.89 -15.30 9.31
CA LYS A 102 17.02 -16.22 9.51
C LYS A 102 18.42 -15.58 9.40
N TYR A 103 18.54 -14.47 8.67
CA TYR A 103 19.81 -13.75 8.53
C TYR A 103 20.12 -12.85 9.73
N PHE A 104 19.17 -12.68 10.65
CA PHE A 104 19.30 -11.91 11.89
C PHE A 104 19.32 -12.80 13.15
N GLU A 105 19.23 -14.12 13.01
CA GLU A 105 19.32 -15.07 14.12
C GLU A 105 20.62 -14.86 14.92
N GLY A 106 20.51 -14.75 16.25
CA GLY A 106 21.65 -14.50 17.15
C GLY A 106 22.18 -13.06 17.13
N LEU A 107 21.67 -12.19 16.26
CA LEU A 107 22.00 -10.75 16.22
C LEU A 107 20.83 -9.88 16.73
N ASN A 108 19.60 -10.33 16.51
CA ASN A 108 18.39 -9.67 16.97
C ASN A 108 17.49 -10.70 17.68
N GLU A 109 17.23 -10.47 18.98
CA GLU A 109 16.37 -11.35 19.79
C GLU A 109 14.90 -11.36 19.35
N HIS A 110 14.51 -10.40 18.51
CA HIS A 110 13.17 -10.27 17.94
C HIS A 110 13.07 -10.75 16.48
N ALA A 111 14.14 -11.35 15.93
CA ALA A 111 14.14 -11.92 14.57
C ALA A 111 13.28 -13.18 14.46
#